data_AF-G2DCS8-F1
#
_entry.id   AF-G2DCS8-F1
#
_cell.length_a   1.000
_cell.length_b   1.000
_cell.length_c   1.000
_cell.angle_alpha   90.00
_cell.angle_beta   90.00
_cell.angle_gamma   90.00
#
_symmetry.space_group_name_H-M   'P 1'
#
loop_
_entity.id
_entity.type
_entity.pdbx_description
1 polymer ?
#
loop_
_entity_poly.entity_id
_entity_poly.type
_entity_poly.pdbx_seq_one_letter_code
_entity_poly.pdbx_strand_id
1 'polypeptide(L)'
;MRLTACVQLSAMSRNDDYENRLNGQLELAGIARLSPEQRRFIEEQARIYRFSFQELRQLGEICTDLQMWGEPPIEQLWSGLEPPSGAGKAARQQILQQLQLHRQRLREMPNHYPESSPRSPDATDRIRRVTEERPQLGLGWCPVASSRTRCCNLLTLDAVQNCGFDCSYCSIQSFYHGDEVRFDASFAQKLERLEIDPQKIYHIGTGQSSDSLMWGNQAGILDALMAFARRHPNVILELKTKSKNIAYLLKNDIPPNVLCTWSLNPQTLIDNEEHLTASLEERLVAARQLADRGILVGFHFHPMIHYDRWREEYGAIFSRLVEVFDPLRWRW
;
A
#
# COMPACT_ATOMS: atom_id res chain seq x y z
N MET A 1 -24.60 9.44 63.68
CA MET A 1 -24.38 10.21 62.42
C MET A 1 -22.89 10.49 62.24
N ARG A 2 -22.10 9.59 61.63
CA ARG A 2 -20.72 9.88 61.17
C ARG A 2 -20.12 8.75 60.30
N LEU A 3 -20.92 8.13 59.43
CA LEU A 3 -20.43 7.11 58.47
C LEU A 3 -20.79 7.41 57.01
N THR A 4 -21.53 8.48 56.73
CA THR A 4 -22.00 8.80 55.37
C THR A 4 -21.08 9.75 54.58
N ALA A 5 -20.18 10.49 55.24
CA ALA A 5 -19.37 11.54 54.60
C ALA A 5 -18.05 11.06 53.96
N CYS A 6 -17.50 9.91 54.39
CA CYS A 6 -16.19 9.43 53.90
C CYS A 6 -16.28 8.72 52.53
N VAL A 7 -17.44 8.13 52.22
CA VAL A 7 -17.66 7.43 50.93
C VAL A 7 -17.85 8.42 49.78
N GLN A 8 -18.45 9.59 50.04
CA GLN A 8 -18.70 10.62 49.01
C GLN A 8 -17.39 11.33 48.57
N LEU A 9 -16.47 11.63 49.49
CA LEU A 9 -15.18 12.26 49.15
C LEU A 9 -14.25 11.34 48.32
N SER A 10 -14.29 10.02 48.55
CA SER A 10 -13.52 9.02 47.79
C SER A 10 -14.05 8.77 46.37
N ALA A 11 -15.36 8.94 46.16
CA ALA A 11 -15.98 8.83 44.86
C ALA A 11 -15.75 10.10 44.01
N MET A 12 -15.77 11.29 44.62
CA MET A 12 -15.49 12.56 43.95
C MET A 12 -14.02 12.67 43.50
N SER A 13 -13.04 12.29 44.33
CA SER A 13 -11.62 12.36 43.95
C SER A 13 -11.22 11.38 42.83
N ARG A 14 -11.93 10.25 42.69
CA ARG A 14 -11.76 9.30 41.58
C ARG A 14 -12.46 9.75 40.31
N ASN A 15 -13.43 10.65 40.42
CA ASN A 15 -14.18 11.18 39.29
C ASN A 15 -13.33 12.19 38.51
N ASP A 16 -12.70 13.12 39.22
CA ASP A 16 -11.82 14.14 38.64
C ASP A 16 -10.58 13.54 37.98
N ASP A 17 -10.00 12.48 38.56
CA ASP A 17 -8.79 11.85 38.03
C ASP A 17 -9.01 11.11 36.70
N TYR A 18 -10.22 10.59 36.45
CA TYR A 18 -10.55 9.97 35.16
C TYR A 18 -10.76 11.01 34.06
N GLU A 19 -11.58 12.03 34.32
CA GLU A 19 -11.86 13.10 33.35
C GLU A 19 -10.57 13.84 32.95
N ASN A 20 -9.68 14.09 33.93
CA ASN A 20 -8.39 14.73 33.68
C ASN A 20 -7.46 13.89 32.77
N ARG A 21 -7.61 12.55 32.76
CA ARG A 21 -6.78 11.64 31.95
C ARG A 21 -7.44 11.24 30.63
N LEU A 22 -8.76 11.37 30.51
CA LEU A 22 -9.54 10.86 29.38
C LEU A 22 -9.05 11.43 28.05
N ASN A 23 -8.84 12.76 27.96
CA ASN A 23 -8.40 13.40 26.71
C ASN A 23 -7.07 12.82 26.20
N GLY A 24 -6.08 12.65 27.08
CA GLY A 24 -4.80 12.04 26.72
C GLY A 24 -4.93 10.55 26.36
N GLN A 25 -5.85 9.83 27.03
CA GLN A 25 -6.13 8.43 26.71
C GLN A 25 -6.80 8.27 25.34
N LEU A 26 -7.74 9.15 24.96
CA LEU A 26 -8.38 9.15 23.65
C LEU A 26 -7.37 9.40 22.53
N GLU A 27 -6.45 10.34 22.74
CA GLU A 27 -5.37 10.63 21.79
C GLU A 27 -4.44 9.43 21.60
N LEU A 28 -3.94 8.85 22.69
CA LEU A 28 -3.07 7.67 22.65
C LEU A 28 -3.77 6.41 22.14
N ALA A 29 -5.08 6.30 22.29
CA ALA A 29 -5.89 5.20 21.78
C ALA A 29 -6.18 5.30 20.27
N GLY A 30 -5.70 6.36 19.59
CA GLY A 30 -5.93 6.57 18.16
C GLY A 30 -7.31 7.13 17.81
N ILE A 31 -8.16 7.40 18.81
CA ILE A 31 -9.53 7.92 18.62
C ILE A 31 -9.51 9.34 18.02
N ALA A 32 -8.42 10.09 18.23
CA ALA A 32 -8.24 11.42 17.63
C ALA A 32 -8.19 11.42 16.09
N ARG A 33 -7.95 10.26 15.45
CA ARG A 33 -7.92 10.11 13.98
C ARG A 33 -9.28 9.79 13.37
N LEU A 34 -10.27 9.46 14.20
CA LEU A 34 -11.63 9.15 13.75
C LEU A 34 -12.39 10.44 13.36
N SER A 35 -13.54 10.27 12.70
CA SER A 35 -14.40 11.41 12.36
C SER A 35 -14.83 12.20 13.62
N PRO A 36 -15.12 13.51 13.49
CA PRO A 36 -15.58 14.32 14.63
C PRO A 36 -16.85 13.79 15.30
N GLU A 37 -17.71 13.09 14.56
CA GLU A 37 -18.92 12.45 15.07
C GLU A 37 -18.58 11.23 15.93
N GLN A 38 -17.78 10.29 15.40
CA GLN A 38 -17.33 9.11 16.14
C GLN A 38 -16.53 9.48 17.39
N ARG A 39 -15.66 10.50 17.30
CA ARG A 39 -14.88 10.96 18.45
C ARG A 39 -15.79 11.44 19.58
N ARG A 40 -16.78 12.30 19.27
CA ARG A 40 -17.74 12.80 20.25
C ARG A 40 -18.53 11.65 20.87
N PHE A 41 -18.99 10.72 20.03
CA PHE A 41 -19.72 9.55 20.48
C PHE A 41 -18.91 8.71 21.48
N ILE A 42 -17.68 8.33 21.13
CA ILE A 42 -16.83 7.51 22.01
C ILE A 42 -16.49 8.27 23.30
N GLU A 43 -16.28 9.58 23.23
CA GLU A 43 -16.03 10.43 24.40
C GLU A 43 -17.23 10.42 25.36
N GLU A 44 -18.46 10.55 24.85
CA GLU A 44 -19.70 10.45 25.63
C GLU A 44 -19.82 9.06 26.28
N GLN A 45 -19.62 7.99 25.51
CA GLN A 45 -19.69 6.62 26.03
C GLN A 45 -18.58 6.33 27.05
N ALA A 46 -17.39 6.90 26.90
CA ALA A 46 -16.31 6.77 27.86
C ALA A 46 -16.67 7.39 29.22
N ARG A 47 -17.36 8.53 29.24
CA ARG A 47 -17.85 9.13 30.49
C ARG A 47 -18.92 8.28 31.18
N ILE A 48 -19.80 7.65 30.40
CA ILE A 48 -20.88 6.79 30.91
C ILE A 48 -20.32 5.47 31.46
N TYR A 49 -19.52 4.75 30.68
CA TYR A 49 -19.07 3.39 30.99
C TYR A 49 -17.70 3.33 31.68
N ARG A 50 -16.97 4.45 31.73
CA ARG A 50 -15.61 4.57 32.30
C ARG A 50 -14.65 3.52 31.74
N PHE A 51 -14.47 3.54 30.42
CA PHE A 51 -13.52 2.65 29.73
C PHE A 51 -12.09 2.91 30.22
N SER A 52 -11.36 1.84 30.46
CA SER A 52 -9.91 1.87 30.64
C SER A 52 -9.19 2.20 29.32
N PHE A 53 -7.92 2.57 29.41
CA PHE A 53 -7.10 2.85 28.22
C PHE A 53 -7.08 1.69 27.21
N GLN A 54 -6.96 0.44 27.67
CA GLN A 54 -6.99 -0.73 26.78
C GLN A 54 -8.35 -0.90 26.09
N GLU A 55 -9.44 -0.64 26.80
CA GLU A 55 -10.79 -0.70 26.22
C GLU A 55 -11.00 0.42 25.20
N LEU A 56 -10.51 1.63 25.47
CA LEU A 56 -10.53 2.74 24.50
C LEU A 56 -9.72 2.43 23.25
N ARG A 57 -8.53 1.82 23.41
CA ARG A 57 -7.72 1.38 22.28
C ARG A 57 -8.46 0.33 21.45
N GLN A 58 -9.10 -0.65 22.08
CA GLN A 58 -9.91 -1.64 21.37
C GLN A 58 -11.05 -1.00 20.59
N LEU A 59 -11.74 -0.02 21.17
CA LEU A 59 -12.79 0.74 20.48
C LEU A 59 -12.23 1.52 19.30
N GLY A 60 -11.07 2.19 19.45
CA GLY A 60 -10.40 2.89 18.36
C GLY A 60 -10.01 1.97 17.20
N GLU A 61 -9.47 0.78 17.50
CA GLU A 61 -9.16 -0.25 16.51
C GLU A 61 -10.44 -0.75 15.81
N ILE A 62 -11.52 -1.03 16.55
CA ILE A 62 -12.81 -1.45 15.98
C ILE A 62 -13.37 -0.37 15.05
N CYS A 63 -13.35 0.91 15.45
CA CYS A 63 -13.87 2.00 14.62
C CYS A 63 -13.06 2.17 13.33
N THR A 64 -11.74 2.05 13.42
CA THR A 64 -10.85 2.11 12.26
C THR A 64 -11.16 0.96 11.30
N ASP A 65 -11.29 -0.27 11.81
CA ASP A 65 -11.64 -1.43 10.99
C ASP A 65 -13.00 -1.27 10.31
N LEU A 66 -14.05 -0.86 11.04
CA LEU A 66 -15.37 -0.62 10.46
C LEU A 66 -15.33 0.42 9.35
N GLN A 67 -14.61 1.53 9.57
CA GLN A 67 -14.43 2.56 8.55
C GLN A 67 -13.67 2.01 7.32
N MET A 68 -12.59 1.25 7.53
CA MET A 68 -11.81 0.65 6.44
C MET A 68 -12.61 -0.38 5.63
N TRP A 69 -13.54 -1.09 6.27
CA TRP A 69 -14.40 -2.08 5.62
C TRP A 69 -15.69 -1.49 5.04
N GLY A 70 -15.91 -0.18 5.18
CA GLY A 70 -17.14 0.47 4.72
C GLY A 70 -18.40 0.03 5.50
N GLU A 71 -18.21 -0.48 6.70
CA GLU A 71 -19.28 -0.95 7.58
C GLU A 71 -19.96 0.21 8.32
N PRO A 72 -21.21 0.04 8.80
CA PRO A 72 -21.86 1.04 9.62
C PRO A 72 -20.99 1.49 10.80
N PRO A 73 -20.89 2.80 11.06
CA PRO A 73 -20.02 3.29 12.11
C PRO A 73 -20.56 2.90 13.49
N ILE A 74 -19.67 2.88 14.49
CA ILE A 74 -19.94 2.27 15.80
C ILE A 74 -21.19 2.81 16.49
N GLU A 75 -21.51 4.09 16.30
CA GLU A 75 -22.69 4.77 16.84
C GLU A 75 -24.01 4.17 16.35
N GLN A 76 -24.06 3.67 15.12
CA GLN A 76 -25.26 3.01 14.58
C GLN A 76 -25.41 1.62 15.16
N LEU A 77 -24.30 0.92 15.40
CA LEU A 77 -24.29 -0.42 15.99
C LEU A 77 -24.63 -0.38 17.48
N TRP A 78 -24.28 0.71 18.18
CA TRP A 78 -24.29 0.78 19.65
C TRP A 78 -25.66 0.59 20.27
N SER A 79 -26.71 1.15 19.68
CA SER A 79 -28.09 1.10 20.21
C SER A 79 -28.61 -0.35 20.38
N GLY A 80 -28.14 -1.29 19.55
CA GLY A 80 -28.48 -2.71 19.65
C GLY A 80 -27.68 -3.48 20.70
N LEU A 81 -26.69 -2.85 21.34
CA LEU A 81 -25.74 -3.48 22.27
C LEU A 81 -25.99 -3.12 23.73
N GLU A 82 -26.80 -2.09 24.01
CA GLU A 82 -27.04 -1.60 25.36
C GLU A 82 -27.91 -2.59 26.16
N PRO A 83 -27.45 -3.04 27.35
CA PRO A 83 -28.23 -3.94 28.17
C PRO A 83 -29.35 -3.19 28.92
N PRO A 84 -30.48 -3.87 29.22
CA PRO A 84 -31.63 -3.26 29.90
C PRO A 84 -31.34 -2.79 31.34
N SER A 85 -30.22 -3.25 31.93
CA SER A 85 -29.87 -3.02 33.34
C SER A 85 -29.14 -1.70 33.62
N GLY A 86 -28.89 -0.87 32.61
CA GLY A 86 -28.16 0.40 32.74
C GLY A 86 -26.63 0.27 32.78
N ALA A 87 -25.93 1.41 32.87
CA ALA A 87 -24.48 1.49 32.79
C ALA A 87 -23.77 0.87 34.02
N GLY A 88 -22.78 0.01 33.77
CA GLY A 88 -22.00 -0.66 34.81
C GLY A 88 -20.94 -1.60 34.24
N LYS A 89 -20.13 -2.25 35.09
CA LYS A 89 -19.03 -3.14 34.65
C LYS A 89 -19.52 -4.29 33.76
N ALA A 90 -20.63 -4.93 34.12
CA ALA A 90 -21.21 -6.01 33.34
C ALA A 90 -21.69 -5.52 31.96
N ALA A 91 -22.34 -4.36 31.92
CA ALA A 91 -22.81 -3.74 30.68
C ALA A 91 -21.65 -3.39 29.73
N ARG A 92 -20.60 -2.78 30.29
CA ARG A 92 -19.38 -2.45 29.57
C ARG A 92 -18.71 -3.67 28.93
N GLN A 93 -18.58 -4.75 29.70
CA GLN A 93 -18.00 -6.01 29.22
C GLN A 93 -18.84 -6.63 28.11
N GLN A 94 -20.17 -6.59 28.25
CA GLN A 94 -21.10 -7.10 27.24
C GLN A 94 -20.98 -6.33 25.92
N ILE A 95 -20.98 -4.99 25.95
CA ILE A 95 -20.85 -4.16 24.75
C ILE A 95 -19.54 -4.48 24.01
N LEU A 96 -18.41 -4.50 24.74
CA LEU A 96 -17.11 -4.81 24.15
C LEU A 96 -17.05 -6.22 23.56
N GLN A 97 -17.63 -7.21 24.25
CA GLN A 97 -17.69 -8.58 23.76
C GLN A 97 -18.52 -8.67 22.47
N GLN A 98 -19.68 -8.01 22.41
CA GLN A 98 -20.53 -8.02 21.21
C GLN A 98 -19.87 -7.32 20.02
N LEU A 99 -19.18 -6.19 20.27
CA LEU A 99 -18.41 -5.50 19.23
C LEU A 99 -17.25 -6.36 18.72
N GLN A 100 -16.54 -7.05 19.61
CA GLN A 100 -15.47 -7.98 19.23
C GLN A 100 -16.01 -9.15 18.40
N LEU A 101 -17.16 -9.73 18.79
CA LEU A 101 -17.82 -10.79 18.02
C LEU A 101 -18.32 -10.31 16.66
N HIS A 102 -18.82 -9.08 16.57
CA HIS A 102 -19.21 -8.47 15.30
C HIS A 102 -17.98 -8.26 14.39
N ARG A 103 -16.91 -7.64 14.92
CA ARG A 103 -15.64 -7.47 14.22
C ARG A 103 -15.04 -8.80 13.76
N GLN A 104 -15.08 -9.83 14.60
CA GLN A 104 -14.57 -11.15 14.23
C GLN A 104 -15.36 -11.77 13.08
N ARG A 105 -16.71 -11.69 13.11
CA ARG A 105 -17.55 -12.17 12.00
C ARG A 105 -17.21 -11.48 10.68
N LEU A 106 -17.00 -10.17 10.70
CA LEU A 106 -16.58 -9.41 9.52
C LEU A 106 -15.22 -9.88 8.99
N ARG A 107 -14.24 -10.16 9.87
CA ARG A 107 -12.92 -10.69 9.47
C ARG A 107 -12.96 -12.08 8.85
N GLU A 108 -13.98 -12.87 9.15
CA GLU A 108 -14.19 -14.21 8.60
C GLU A 108 -14.89 -14.17 7.25
N MET A 109 -15.54 -13.06 6.90
CA MET A 109 -16.13 -12.85 5.58
C MET A 109 -15.06 -12.54 4.54
N PRO A 110 -15.26 -12.93 3.27
CA PRO A 110 -14.42 -12.46 2.18
C PRO A 110 -14.44 -10.92 2.14
N ASN A 111 -13.28 -10.30 1.92
CA ASN A 111 -13.21 -8.86 1.66
C ASN A 111 -14.12 -8.51 0.48
N HIS A 112 -14.81 -7.37 0.58
CA HIS A 112 -15.65 -6.82 -0.47
C HIS A 112 -15.15 -5.41 -0.78
N TYR A 113 -15.03 -5.10 -2.08
CA TYR A 113 -14.65 -3.76 -2.53
C TYR A 113 -15.87 -3.05 -3.12
N PRO A 114 -16.10 -1.77 -2.77
CA PRO A 114 -17.20 -1.01 -3.35
C PRO A 114 -16.95 -0.77 -4.85
N GLU A 115 -18.03 -0.73 -5.64
CA GLU A 115 -17.96 -0.43 -7.08
C GLU A 115 -17.42 0.98 -7.37
N SER A 116 -17.56 1.91 -6.41
CA SER A 116 -17.01 3.25 -6.49
C SER A 116 -16.21 3.56 -5.23
N SER A 117 -14.90 3.77 -5.37
CA SER A 117 -14.06 4.29 -4.29
C SER A 117 -13.99 5.82 -4.38
N PRO A 118 -14.12 6.56 -3.26
CA PRO A 118 -13.78 7.97 -3.27
C PRO A 118 -12.31 8.11 -3.68
N ARG A 119 -12.07 8.80 -4.80
CA ARG A 119 -10.69 9.07 -5.26
C ARG A 119 -9.94 9.77 -4.14
N SER A 120 -8.76 9.26 -3.79
CA SER A 120 -7.84 9.97 -2.90
C SER A 120 -7.66 11.40 -3.46
N PRO A 121 -7.86 12.46 -2.64
CA PRO A 121 -7.73 13.83 -3.12
C PRO A 121 -6.36 13.99 -3.77
N ASP A 122 -6.31 14.50 -5.01
CA ASP A 122 -5.12 14.61 -5.87
C ASP A 122 -3.84 14.87 -5.06
N ALA A 123 -3.16 13.79 -4.67
CA ALA A 123 -2.00 13.84 -3.77
C ALA A 123 -0.71 14.15 -4.54
N THR A 124 -0.81 14.45 -5.83
CA THR A 124 0.35 14.74 -6.70
C THR A 124 1.16 15.94 -6.21
N ASP A 125 0.54 16.85 -5.46
CA ASP A 125 1.20 18.03 -4.88
C ASP A 125 2.03 17.73 -3.62
N ARG A 126 2.00 16.49 -3.10
CA ARG A 126 2.78 16.14 -1.91
C ARG A 126 4.25 15.87 -2.23
N ILE A 127 4.56 15.32 -3.41
CA ILE A 127 5.87 14.74 -3.67
C ILE A 127 6.94 15.80 -3.99
N ARG A 128 7.91 15.93 -3.08
CA ARG A 128 9.12 16.73 -3.26
C ARG A 128 10.23 15.89 -3.91
N ARG A 129 10.68 16.32 -5.09
CA ARG A 129 11.81 15.68 -5.78
C ARG A 129 13.12 16.21 -5.24
N VAL A 130 14.03 15.31 -4.92
CA VAL A 130 15.38 15.63 -4.42
C VAL A 130 16.38 14.87 -5.27
N THR A 131 17.46 15.53 -5.63
CA THR A 131 18.60 14.89 -6.31
C THR A 131 19.77 14.91 -5.35
N GLU A 132 20.36 13.75 -5.09
CA GLU A 132 21.47 13.60 -4.17
C GLU A 132 22.52 12.62 -4.70
N GLU A 133 23.76 12.79 -4.28
CA GLU A 133 24.81 11.84 -4.61
C GLU A 133 24.79 10.67 -3.62
N ARG A 134 24.54 9.45 -4.12
CA ARG A 134 24.60 8.25 -3.26
C ARG A 134 26.02 7.67 -3.22
N PRO A 135 26.48 7.09 -2.11
CA PRO A 135 27.83 6.52 -2.04
C PRO A 135 27.99 5.25 -2.88
N GLN A 136 26.92 4.47 -3.07
CA GLN A 136 26.93 3.20 -3.79
C GLN A 136 25.86 3.16 -4.87
N LEU A 137 26.13 2.39 -5.94
CA LEU A 137 25.12 2.06 -6.94
C LEU A 137 24.00 1.26 -6.26
N GLY A 138 22.74 1.53 -6.60
CA GLY A 138 21.58 0.79 -6.09
C GLY A 138 21.46 -0.64 -6.63
N LEU A 139 22.57 -1.34 -6.84
CA LEU A 139 22.58 -2.74 -7.27
C LEU A 139 22.59 -3.66 -6.04
N GLY A 140 21.57 -4.50 -5.89
CA GLY A 140 21.48 -5.39 -4.72
C GLY A 140 20.43 -6.48 -4.87
N TRP A 141 20.47 -7.48 -4.00
CA TRP A 141 19.43 -8.51 -3.98
C TRP A 141 18.14 -7.97 -3.37
N CYS A 142 17.00 -8.44 -3.87
CA CYS A 142 15.69 -8.09 -3.33
C CYS A 142 15.64 -8.37 -1.80
N PRO A 143 15.25 -7.37 -0.97
CA PRO A 143 15.31 -7.48 0.49
C PRO A 143 14.29 -8.46 1.08
N VAL A 144 13.35 -8.95 0.28
CA VAL A 144 12.28 -9.88 0.71
C VAL A 144 12.80 -11.33 0.81
N ALA A 145 14.04 -11.60 0.41
CA ALA A 145 14.66 -12.92 0.53
C ALA A 145 14.76 -13.37 1.99
N SER A 146 14.00 -14.40 2.37
CA SER A 146 14.04 -14.98 3.71
C SER A 146 13.68 -16.46 3.66
N SER A 147 13.99 -17.22 4.72
CA SER A 147 13.54 -18.62 4.84
C SER A 147 12.02 -18.79 4.91
N ARG A 148 11.28 -17.71 5.16
CA ARG A 148 9.81 -17.69 5.23
C ARG A 148 9.15 -17.36 3.88
N THR A 149 9.92 -16.95 2.88
CA THR A 149 9.43 -16.50 1.58
C THR A 149 10.00 -17.38 0.47
N ARG A 150 9.18 -17.69 -0.54
CA ARG A 150 9.70 -18.25 -1.79
C ARG A 150 10.34 -17.11 -2.57
N CYS A 151 11.65 -16.93 -2.43
CA CYS A 151 12.37 -15.85 -3.07
C CYS A 151 12.65 -16.19 -4.54
N CYS A 152 12.40 -15.22 -5.44
CA CYS A 152 12.78 -15.30 -6.84
C CYS A 152 14.27 -15.02 -7.09
N ASN A 153 15.05 -14.70 -6.04
CA ASN A 153 16.44 -14.25 -6.12
C ASN A 153 16.61 -13.14 -7.18
N LEU A 154 15.73 -12.14 -7.15
CA LEU A 154 15.83 -11.01 -8.08
C LEU A 154 17.00 -10.11 -7.67
N LEU A 155 17.91 -9.87 -8.61
CA LEU A 155 18.90 -8.80 -8.53
C LEU A 155 18.23 -7.50 -8.99
N THR A 156 18.30 -6.45 -8.20
CA THR A 156 17.62 -5.17 -8.45
C THR A 156 18.62 -4.07 -8.72
N LEU A 157 18.24 -3.12 -9.58
CA LEU A 157 19.01 -1.92 -9.89
C LEU A 157 18.13 -0.68 -9.70
N ASP A 158 18.39 0.04 -8.63
CA ASP A 158 17.55 1.13 -8.14
C ASP A 158 18.20 2.51 -8.35
N ALA A 159 17.66 3.28 -9.30
CA ALA A 159 18.07 4.65 -9.60
C ALA A 159 17.34 5.71 -8.75
N VAL A 160 16.14 5.38 -8.28
CA VAL A 160 15.22 6.29 -7.56
C VAL A 160 14.73 5.60 -6.30
N GLN A 161 14.71 6.34 -5.19
CA GLN A 161 14.12 5.88 -3.94
C GLN A 161 12.81 6.60 -3.66
N ASN A 162 11.86 5.84 -3.14
CA ASN A 162 10.45 6.21 -2.99
C ASN A 162 9.73 6.30 -4.35
N CYS A 163 8.39 6.24 -4.31
CA CYS A 163 7.54 6.27 -5.49
C CYS A 163 6.52 7.41 -5.37
N GLY A 164 6.04 7.91 -6.50
CA GLY A 164 4.95 8.88 -6.49
C GLY A 164 3.56 8.28 -6.68
N PHE A 165 3.47 6.95 -6.79
CA PHE A 165 2.21 6.23 -6.68
C PHE A 165 1.85 6.00 -5.23
N ASP A 166 0.56 5.88 -4.96
CA ASP A 166 0.03 5.76 -3.59
C ASP A 166 -0.77 4.48 -3.45
N CYS A 167 -0.08 3.34 -3.65
CA CYS A 167 -0.70 2.04 -3.46
C CYS A 167 -0.81 1.73 -1.96
N SER A 168 -1.99 1.39 -1.46
CA SER A 168 -2.24 1.13 -0.03
C SER A 168 -1.40 -0.03 0.52
N TYR A 169 -1.11 -1.02 -0.33
CA TYR A 169 -0.32 -2.21 -0.01
C TYR A 169 1.18 -2.03 -0.24
N CYS A 170 1.64 -0.80 -0.57
CA CYS A 170 3.01 -0.56 -1.01
C CYS A 170 4.04 -0.87 0.07
N SER A 171 4.93 -1.83 -0.20
CA SER A 171 6.05 -2.14 0.70
C SER A 171 7.09 -1.01 0.75
N ILE A 172 7.24 -0.21 -0.31
CA ILE A 172 8.24 0.86 -0.40
C ILE A 172 7.97 1.94 0.65
N GLN A 173 6.70 2.30 0.88
CA GLN A 173 6.30 3.29 1.89
C GLN A 173 6.62 2.85 3.34
N SER A 174 6.86 1.56 3.57
CA SER A 174 7.35 1.06 4.86
C SER A 174 8.85 1.31 5.07
N PHE A 175 9.63 1.49 3.98
CA PHE A 175 11.08 1.72 4.03
C PHE A 175 11.45 3.20 3.89
N TYR A 176 10.65 3.96 3.14
CA TYR A 176 10.88 5.38 2.88
C TYR A 176 9.72 6.19 3.44
N HIS A 177 10.01 7.13 4.32
CA HIS A 177 9.02 7.97 4.97
C HIS A 177 9.09 9.41 4.46
N GLY A 178 7.94 10.08 4.50
CA GLY A 178 7.79 11.45 4.01
C GLY A 178 7.57 11.53 2.51
N ASP A 179 7.35 12.74 2.03
CA ASP A 179 6.93 12.98 0.64
C ASP A 179 8.12 13.21 -0.31
N GLU A 180 9.33 12.76 0.05
CA GLU A 180 10.51 12.93 -0.79
C GLU A 180 10.77 11.74 -1.72
N VAL A 181 10.96 12.03 -3.00
CA VAL A 181 11.50 11.07 -3.98
C VAL A 181 12.92 11.48 -4.32
N ARG A 182 13.87 10.57 -4.10
CA ARG A 182 15.31 10.82 -4.23
C ARG A 182 15.87 10.19 -5.50
N PHE A 183 16.46 11.01 -6.35
CA PHE A 183 17.18 10.59 -7.55
C PHE A 183 18.69 10.55 -7.25
N ASP A 184 19.35 9.48 -7.66
CA ASP A 184 20.82 9.40 -7.55
C ASP A 184 21.50 10.20 -8.66
N ALA A 185 22.11 11.32 -8.30
CA ALA A 185 22.78 12.26 -9.20
C ALA A 185 23.92 11.63 -10.01
N SER A 186 24.57 10.60 -9.47
CA SER A 186 25.71 9.91 -10.09
C SER A 186 25.37 8.48 -10.52
N PHE A 187 24.08 8.15 -10.64
CA PHE A 187 23.62 6.83 -11.09
C PHE A 187 24.28 6.38 -12.40
N ALA A 188 24.22 7.23 -13.44
CA ALA A 188 24.77 6.91 -14.76
C ALA A 188 26.28 6.61 -14.71
N GLN A 189 27.04 7.44 -13.99
CA GLN A 189 28.49 7.31 -13.86
C GLN A 189 28.88 6.03 -13.11
N LYS A 190 28.13 5.67 -12.06
CA LYS A 190 28.35 4.41 -11.32
C LYS A 190 27.97 3.20 -12.16
N LEU A 191 26.86 3.27 -12.89
CA LEU A 191 26.38 2.19 -13.74
C LEU A 191 27.36 1.92 -14.90
N GLU A 192 27.97 2.97 -15.46
CA GLU A 192 29.02 2.85 -16.47
C GLU A 192 30.24 2.07 -15.96
N ARG A 193 30.64 2.32 -14.71
CA ARG A 193 31.76 1.64 -14.03
C ARG A 193 31.43 0.22 -13.54
N LEU A 194 30.16 -0.20 -13.61
CA LEU A 194 29.77 -1.55 -13.22
C LEU A 194 30.36 -2.58 -14.19
N GLU A 195 31.14 -3.50 -13.63
CA GLU A 195 31.66 -4.68 -14.32
C GLU A 195 30.65 -5.84 -14.23
N ILE A 196 30.35 -6.44 -15.38
CA ILE A 196 29.48 -7.60 -15.51
C ILE A 196 30.31 -8.71 -16.12
N ASP A 197 30.23 -9.91 -15.56
CA ASP A 197 30.88 -11.10 -16.11
C ASP A 197 30.15 -11.56 -17.38
N PRO A 198 30.75 -11.47 -18.57
CA PRO A 198 30.08 -11.82 -19.83
C PRO A 198 29.77 -13.33 -19.94
N GLN A 199 30.36 -14.18 -19.09
CA GLN A 199 30.12 -15.63 -19.10
C GLN A 199 28.87 -16.03 -18.29
N LYS A 200 28.24 -15.08 -17.57
CA LYS A 200 27.04 -15.32 -16.77
C LYS A 200 25.85 -14.62 -17.39
N ILE A 201 24.66 -15.22 -17.21
CA ILE A 201 23.40 -14.57 -17.54
C ILE A 201 22.90 -13.88 -16.28
N TYR A 202 22.51 -12.61 -16.41
CA TYR A 202 21.93 -11.83 -15.32
C TYR A 202 20.49 -11.48 -15.66
N HIS A 203 19.59 -11.57 -14.69
CA HIS A 203 18.29 -10.94 -14.76
C HIS A 203 18.26 -9.83 -13.71
N ILE A 204 18.26 -8.59 -14.16
CA ILE A 204 18.31 -7.39 -13.31
C ILE A 204 16.98 -6.66 -13.46
N GLY A 205 16.18 -6.66 -12.39
CA GLY A 205 14.94 -5.89 -12.31
C GLY A 205 15.19 -4.47 -11.85
N THR A 206 14.43 -3.53 -12.39
CA THR A 206 14.32 -2.17 -11.86
C THR A 206 12.96 -1.99 -11.21
N GLY A 207 12.80 -0.93 -10.41
CA GLY A 207 11.53 -0.63 -9.73
C GLY A 207 11.32 -1.37 -8.41
N GLN A 208 12.39 -1.72 -7.69
CA GLN A 208 12.29 -2.28 -6.34
C GLN A 208 12.07 -1.19 -5.29
N SER A 209 12.72 -0.02 -5.45
CA SER A 209 12.55 1.14 -4.57
C SER A 209 11.74 2.30 -5.19
N SER A 210 11.24 2.15 -6.41
CA SER A 210 10.38 3.11 -7.11
C SER A 210 9.63 2.43 -8.27
N ASP A 211 9.06 3.20 -9.19
CA ASP A 211 8.52 2.69 -10.47
C ASP A 211 9.42 3.08 -11.64
N SER A 212 9.74 2.12 -12.51
CA SER A 212 10.78 2.26 -13.53
C SER A 212 10.41 3.24 -14.65
N LEU A 213 9.11 3.38 -14.97
CA LEU A 213 8.64 4.20 -16.09
C LEU A 213 7.87 5.43 -15.66
N MET A 214 7.40 5.49 -14.41
CA MET A 214 6.68 6.65 -13.86
C MET A 214 7.39 7.98 -14.17
N TRP A 215 8.70 8.04 -13.94
CA TRP A 215 9.49 9.27 -14.06
C TRP A 215 9.91 9.60 -15.51
N GLY A 216 9.66 8.72 -16.47
CA GLY A 216 10.25 8.83 -17.80
C GLY A 216 11.78 8.91 -17.72
N ASN A 217 12.39 9.65 -18.64
CA ASN A 217 13.85 9.82 -18.68
C ASN A 217 14.35 10.99 -17.81
N GLN A 218 13.70 11.26 -16.68
CA GLN A 218 14.21 12.25 -15.73
C GLN A 218 15.59 11.84 -15.23
N ALA A 219 16.46 12.83 -15.03
CA ALA A 219 17.87 12.66 -14.66
C ALA A 219 18.68 11.71 -15.59
N GLY A 220 18.21 11.46 -16.82
CA GLY A 220 18.89 10.59 -17.78
C GLY A 220 18.89 9.10 -17.39
N ILE A 221 17.98 8.68 -16.51
CA ILE A 221 17.95 7.30 -15.98
C ILE A 221 17.73 6.28 -17.11
N LEU A 222 16.75 6.51 -17.99
CA LEU A 222 16.47 5.58 -19.07
C LEU A 222 17.62 5.55 -20.09
N ASP A 223 18.26 6.69 -20.38
CA ASP A 223 19.46 6.72 -21.22
C ASP A 223 20.59 5.87 -20.63
N ALA A 224 20.85 6.00 -19.33
CA ALA A 224 21.87 5.22 -18.64
C ALA A 224 21.55 3.71 -18.66
N LEU A 225 20.29 3.35 -18.42
CA LEU A 225 19.81 1.96 -18.46
C LEU A 225 19.91 1.37 -19.87
N MET A 226 19.54 2.13 -20.92
CA MET A 226 19.67 1.67 -22.31
C MET A 226 21.14 1.51 -22.71
N ALA A 227 22.01 2.45 -22.33
CA ALA A 227 23.45 2.33 -22.58
C ALA A 227 24.06 1.10 -21.88
N PHE A 228 23.65 0.84 -20.63
CA PHE A 228 24.04 -0.35 -19.88
C PHE A 228 23.58 -1.64 -20.56
N ALA A 229 22.31 -1.72 -20.99
CA ALA A 229 21.78 -2.89 -21.68
C ALA A 229 22.49 -3.16 -23.02
N ARG A 230 22.81 -2.12 -23.80
CA ARG A 230 23.59 -2.27 -25.06
C ARG A 230 24.98 -2.82 -24.83
N ARG A 231 25.65 -2.35 -23.78
CA ARG A 231 27.01 -2.77 -23.43
C ARG A 231 27.07 -4.23 -22.97
N HIS A 232 25.99 -4.73 -22.35
CA HIS A 232 25.93 -6.06 -21.73
C HIS A 232 24.78 -6.92 -22.28
N PRO A 233 24.94 -7.52 -23.47
CA PRO A 233 23.88 -8.32 -24.09
C PRO A 233 23.51 -9.60 -23.30
N ASN A 234 24.35 -10.03 -22.36
CA ASN A 234 24.10 -11.15 -21.45
C ASN A 234 23.21 -10.78 -20.23
N VAL A 235 22.82 -9.51 -20.09
CA VAL A 235 21.93 -9.03 -19.04
C VAL A 235 20.51 -8.90 -19.59
N ILE A 236 19.54 -9.57 -18.99
CA ILE A 236 18.12 -9.28 -19.14
C ILE A 236 17.80 -8.12 -18.21
N LEU A 237 17.55 -6.93 -18.76
CA LEU A 237 17.20 -5.75 -17.99
C LEU A 237 15.68 -5.58 -17.99
N GLU A 238 15.06 -5.72 -16.83
CA GLU A 238 13.61 -5.63 -16.68
C GLU A 238 13.18 -4.26 -16.12
N LEU A 239 12.26 -3.59 -16.82
CA LEU A 239 11.61 -2.35 -16.41
C LEU A 239 10.21 -2.67 -15.88
N LYS A 240 10.05 -2.74 -14.56
CA LYS A 240 8.74 -3.02 -13.93
C LYS A 240 7.95 -1.72 -13.74
N THR A 241 6.67 -1.70 -14.10
CA THR A 241 5.84 -0.50 -13.94
C THR A 241 4.35 -0.76 -13.66
N LYS A 242 3.67 0.24 -13.09
CA LYS A 242 2.21 0.44 -13.04
C LYS A 242 1.75 1.66 -13.85
N SER A 243 2.65 2.26 -14.64
CA SER A 243 2.40 3.48 -15.40
C SER A 243 2.03 3.19 -16.87
N LYS A 244 1.49 4.23 -17.52
CA LYS A 244 1.33 4.31 -18.98
C LYS A 244 2.43 5.13 -19.66
N ASN A 245 3.47 5.53 -18.93
CA ASN A 245 4.48 6.48 -19.41
C ASN A 245 5.55 5.78 -20.25
N ILE A 246 5.23 5.52 -21.51
CA ILE A 246 6.11 4.79 -22.44
C ILE A 246 6.72 5.66 -23.54
N ALA A 247 6.56 6.99 -23.46
CA ALA A 247 6.93 7.91 -24.55
C ALA A 247 8.42 7.82 -24.92
N TYR A 248 9.30 7.59 -23.95
CA TYR A 248 10.72 7.38 -24.20
C TYR A 248 10.97 6.12 -25.04
N LEU A 249 10.31 5.00 -24.69
CA LEU A 249 10.49 3.70 -25.34
C LEU A 249 9.95 3.70 -26.78
N LEU A 250 8.92 4.50 -27.06
CA LEU A 250 8.38 4.68 -28.41
C LEU A 250 9.27 5.54 -29.31
N LYS A 251 10.12 6.41 -28.75
CA LYS A 251 10.91 7.38 -29.52
C LYS A 251 12.36 6.99 -29.71
N ASN A 252 12.82 5.95 -29.01
CA ASN A 252 14.21 5.53 -29.01
C ASN A 252 14.36 4.09 -29.49
N ASP A 253 15.59 3.73 -29.88
CA ASP A 253 15.97 2.36 -30.18
C ASP A 253 16.26 1.59 -28.87
N ILE A 254 15.54 0.49 -28.67
CA ILE A 254 15.55 -0.26 -27.41
C ILE A 254 16.32 -1.57 -27.59
N PRO A 255 17.33 -1.84 -26.75
CA PRO A 255 18.13 -3.06 -26.87
C PRO A 255 17.28 -4.32 -26.74
N PRO A 256 17.60 -5.41 -27.46
CA PRO A 256 16.79 -6.62 -27.50
C PRO A 256 16.75 -7.39 -26.17
N ASN A 257 17.66 -7.06 -25.24
CA ASN A 257 17.75 -7.61 -23.90
C ASN A 257 17.02 -6.77 -22.84
N VAL A 258 16.22 -5.78 -23.26
CA VAL A 258 15.32 -5.04 -22.37
C VAL A 258 13.92 -5.63 -22.43
N LEU A 259 13.35 -5.89 -21.25
CA LEU A 259 12.00 -6.41 -21.03
C LEU A 259 11.20 -5.36 -20.25
N CYS A 260 10.01 -4.98 -20.73
CA CYS A 260 9.11 -4.09 -20.00
C CYS A 260 7.97 -4.90 -19.39
N THR A 261 7.76 -4.81 -18.08
CA THR A 261 6.70 -5.58 -17.42
C THR A 261 5.72 -4.72 -16.65
N TRP A 262 4.44 -5.09 -16.71
CA TRP A 262 3.38 -4.38 -16.02
C TRP A 262 2.87 -5.19 -14.84
N SER A 263 2.75 -4.56 -13.67
CA SER A 263 1.92 -5.15 -12.61
C SER A 263 0.45 -5.03 -13.01
N LEU A 264 -0.29 -6.13 -12.96
CA LEU A 264 -1.71 -6.18 -13.27
C LEU A 264 -2.51 -6.55 -12.04
N ASN A 265 -3.66 -5.89 -11.92
CA ASN A 265 -4.72 -6.22 -10.98
C ASN A 265 -6.07 -5.89 -11.63
N PRO A 266 -7.17 -6.50 -11.15
CA PRO A 266 -8.52 -6.08 -11.48
C PRO A 266 -8.72 -4.58 -11.35
N GLN A 267 -9.52 -3.99 -12.23
CA GLN A 267 -9.80 -2.56 -12.18
C GLN A 267 -10.40 -2.16 -10.82
N THR A 268 -11.24 -3.01 -10.23
CA THR A 268 -11.76 -2.88 -8.87
C THR A 268 -10.66 -2.65 -7.84
N LEU A 269 -9.59 -3.45 -7.87
CA LEU A 269 -8.45 -3.26 -6.96
C LEU A 269 -7.62 -2.03 -7.31
N ILE A 270 -7.46 -1.72 -8.60
CA ILE A 270 -6.71 -0.53 -9.02
C ILE A 270 -7.39 0.73 -8.49
N ASP A 271 -8.70 0.83 -8.63
CA ASP A 271 -9.49 1.99 -8.20
C ASP A 271 -9.48 2.16 -6.68
N ASN A 272 -9.47 1.06 -5.93
CA ASN A 272 -9.52 1.06 -4.48
C ASN A 272 -8.15 1.13 -3.80
N GLU A 273 -7.10 0.56 -4.41
CA GLU A 273 -5.84 0.28 -3.73
C GLU A 273 -4.60 0.81 -4.47
N GLU A 274 -4.69 1.20 -5.75
CA GLU A 274 -3.53 1.62 -6.56
C GLU A 274 -3.66 3.08 -7.02
N HIS A 275 -3.80 4.01 -6.08
CA HIS A 275 -4.01 5.40 -6.41
C HIS A 275 -2.83 6.02 -7.18
N LEU A 276 -3.16 6.97 -8.06
CA LEU A 276 -2.23 7.68 -8.96
C LEU A 276 -1.53 6.79 -10.01
N THR A 277 -1.90 5.52 -10.12
CA THR A 277 -1.38 4.61 -11.16
C THR A 277 -2.23 4.67 -12.44
N ALA A 278 -1.79 4.00 -13.50
CA ALA A 278 -2.60 3.80 -14.70
C ALA A 278 -3.68 2.73 -14.46
N SER A 279 -4.84 2.87 -15.09
CA SER A 279 -5.88 1.83 -15.13
C SER A 279 -5.37 0.54 -15.81
N LEU A 280 -6.09 -0.57 -15.61
CA LEU A 280 -5.78 -1.85 -16.26
C LEU A 280 -5.71 -1.69 -17.79
N GLU A 281 -6.71 -1.03 -18.39
CA GLU A 281 -6.75 -0.84 -19.84
C GLU A 281 -5.57 0.00 -20.34
N GLU A 282 -5.22 1.08 -19.63
CA GLU A 282 -4.05 1.90 -20.01
C GLU A 282 -2.74 1.12 -19.94
N ARG A 283 -2.58 0.22 -18.96
CA ARG A 283 -1.41 -0.67 -18.87
C ARG A 283 -1.35 -1.64 -20.05
N LEU A 284 -2.48 -2.26 -20.39
CA LEU A 284 -2.57 -3.21 -21.51
C LEU A 284 -2.33 -2.52 -22.86
N VAL A 285 -2.90 -1.33 -23.07
CA VAL A 285 -2.66 -0.52 -24.28
C VAL A 285 -1.19 -0.13 -24.40
N ALA A 286 -0.56 0.32 -23.31
CA ALA A 286 0.85 0.67 -23.29
C ALA A 286 1.74 -0.55 -23.62
N ALA A 287 1.44 -1.70 -23.03
CA ALA A 287 2.13 -2.96 -23.32
C ALA A 287 1.98 -3.38 -24.78
N ARG A 288 0.76 -3.27 -25.34
CA ARG A 288 0.49 -3.61 -26.75
C ARG A 288 1.29 -2.73 -27.70
N GLN A 289 1.35 -1.42 -27.45
CA GLN A 289 2.12 -0.47 -28.25
C GLN A 289 3.62 -0.79 -28.27
N LEU A 290 4.19 -1.24 -27.14
CA LEU A 290 5.59 -1.66 -27.10
C LEU A 290 5.81 -3.01 -27.81
N ALA A 291 4.91 -3.96 -27.59
CA ALA A 291 4.98 -5.27 -28.24
C ALA A 291 4.84 -5.17 -29.78
N ASP A 292 4.05 -4.22 -30.30
CA ASP A 292 3.93 -3.95 -31.74
C ASP A 292 5.22 -3.42 -32.36
N ARG A 293 6.08 -2.78 -31.56
CA ARG A 293 7.44 -2.38 -31.95
C ARG A 293 8.48 -3.50 -31.78
N GLY A 294 8.07 -4.69 -31.35
CA GLY A 294 8.97 -5.81 -31.08
C GLY A 294 9.75 -5.70 -29.77
N ILE A 295 9.39 -4.77 -28.88
CA ILE A 295 9.96 -4.70 -27.52
C ILE A 295 9.33 -5.83 -26.70
N LEU A 296 10.15 -6.54 -25.92
CA LEU A 296 9.68 -7.62 -25.06
C LEU A 296 8.79 -7.05 -23.95
N VAL A 297 7.63 -7.69 -23.76
CA VAL A 297 6.70 -7.35 -22.69
C VAL A 297 6.38 -8.55 -21.79
N GLY A 298 6.08 -8.28 -20.53
CA GLY A 298 5.64 -9.29 -19.56
C GLY A 298 4.67 -8.73 -18.53
N PHE A 299 4.10 -9.59 -17.70
CA PHE A 299 3.03 -9.21 -16.78
C PHE A 299 3.22 -9.86 -15.41
N HIS A 300 3.03 -9.08 -14.35
CA HIS A 300 3.15 -9.52 -12.96
C HIS A 300 1.82 -9.40 -12.24
N PHE A 301 1.34 -10.49 -11.65
CA PHE A 301 0.22 -10.45 -10.70
C PHE A 301 0.79 -10.36 -9.29
N HIS A 302 1.12 -9.13 -8.86
CA HIS A 302 1.77 -8.91 -7.57
C HIS A 302 1.38 -7.56 -6.94
N PRO A 303 0.70 -7.56 -5.77
CA PRO A 303 0.17 -8.74 -5.07
C PRO A 303 -1.09 -9.29 -5.76
N MET A 304 -1.37 -10.59 -5.54
CA MET A 304 -2.73 -11.12 -5.74
C MET A 304 -3.52 -10.95 -4.45
N ILE A 305 -4.68 -10.29 -4.52
CA ILE A 305 -5.53 -10.01 -3.37
C ILE A 305 -6.78 -10.88 -3.44
N HIS A 306 -7.12 -11.54 -2.33
CA HIS A 306 -8.30 -12.38 -2.23
C HIS A 306 -9.49 -11.57 -1.70
N TYR A 307 -10.54 -11.44 -2.50
CA TYR A 307 -11.80 -10.74 -2.21
C TYR A 307 -12.95 -11.46 -2.93
N ASP A 308 -14.20 -11.25 -2.56
CA ASP A 308 -15.37 -11.99 -3.07
C ASP A 308 -15.37 -12.30 -4.59
N ARG A 309 -14.95 -11.35 -5.44
CA ARG A 309 -14.94 -11.46 -6.92
C ARG A 309 -13.56 -11.78 -7.53
N TRP A 310 -12.53 -12.04 -6.73
CA TRP A 310 -11.14 -12.20 -7.20
C TRP A 310 -11.02 -13.19 -8.35
N ARG A 311 -11.65 -14.36 -8.25
CA ARG A 311 -11.47 -15.44 -9.21
C ARG A 311 -11.98 -15.06 -10.59
N GLU A 312 -13.13 -14.41 -10.65
CA GLU A 312 -13.75 -14.00 -11.90
C GLU A 312 -12.97 -12.84 -12.52
N GLU A 313 -12.60 -11.83 -11.73
CA GLU A 313 -11.94 -10.63 -12.24
C GLU A 313 -10.48 -10.89 -12.66
N TYR A 314 -9.69 -11.64 -11.88
CA TYR A 314 -8.36 -12.08 -12.33
C TYR A 314 -8.46 -13.04 -13.53
N GLY A 315 -9.48 -13.90 -13.57
CA GLY A 315 -9.75 -14.79 -14.71
C GLY A 315 -9.98 -13.99 -16.00
N ALA A 316 -10.75 -12.92 -15.93
CA ALA A 316 -10.99 -12.03 -17.06
C ALA A 316 -9.71 -11.37 -17.59
N ILE A 317 -8.79 -10.96 -16.70
CA ILE A 317 -7.47 -10.43 -17.11
C ILE A 317 -6.69 -11.51 -17.87
N PHE A 318 -6.64 -12.74 -17.34
CA PHE A 318 -5.91 -13.83 -17.98
C PHE A 318 -6.46 -14.12 -19.37
N SER A 319 -7.79 -14.24 -19.53
CA SER A 319 -8.46 -14.41 -20.82
C SER A 319 -8.09 -13.27 -21.78
N ARG A 320 -8.11 -12.02 -21.30
CA ARG A 320 -7.74 -10.86 -22.13
C ARG A 320 -6.27 -10.91 -22.57
N LEU A 321 -5.36 -11.31 -21.69
CA LEU A 321 -3.94 -11.39 -22.03
C LEU A 321 -3.69 -12.39 -23.15
N VAL A 322 -4.24 -13.61 -23.05
CA VAL A 322 -4.03 -14.66 -24.06
C VAL A 322 -4.69 -14.33 -25.41
N GLU A 323 -5.72 -13.48 -25.42
CA GLU A 323 -6.33 -12.96 -26.64
C GLU A 323 -5.48 -11.88 -27.32
N VAL A 324 -4.92 -10.95 -26.53
CA VAL A 324 -4.27 -9.73 -27.05
C VAL A 324 -2.77 -9.93 -27.31
N PHE A 325 -2.14 -10.87 -26.61
CA PHE A 325 -0.71 -11.12 -26.71
C PHE A 325 -0.43 -12.59 -27.02
N ASP A 326 0.46 -12.83 -27.98
CA ASP A 326 0.90 -14.18 -28.35
C ASP A 326 1.69 -14.81 -27.19
N PRO A 327 1.18 -15.88 -26.54
CA PRO A 327 1.84 -16.52 -25.40
C PRO A 327 3.21 -17.10 -25.73
N LEU A 328 3.48 -17.42 -27.01
CA LEU A 328 4.77 -17.94 -27.46
C LEU A 328 5.85 -16.85 -27.55
N ARG A 329 5.46 -15.58 -27.48
CA ARG A 329 6.37 -14.44 -27.44
C ARG A 329 6.55 -13.87 -26.03
N TRP A 330 5.88 -14.42 -25.02
CA TRP A 330 6.03 -13.99 -23.63
C TRP A 330 7.33 -14.53 -23.05
N ARG A 331 8.05 -13.67 -22.33
CA ARG A 331 9.13 -14.10 -21.44
C ARG A 331 8.65 -13.86 -20.01
N TRP A 332 8.58 -14.96 -19.25
CA TRP A 332 8.14 -14.99 -17.85
C TRP A 332 9.19 -14.39 -16.92
#